data_AF-A0A6L3EX51-F1
#
_entry.id   AF-A0A6L3EX51-F1
#
_cell.length_a   1.000
_cell.length_b   1.000
_cell.length_c   1.000
_cell.angle_alpha   90.00
_cell.angle_beta   90.00
_cell.angle_gamma   90.00
#
_symmetry.space_group_name_H-M   'P 1'
#
loop_
_entity.id
_entity.type
_entity.pdbx_description
1 polymer ?
#
loop_
_entity_poly.entity_id
_entity_poly.type
_entity_poly.pdbx_seq_one_letter_code
_entity_poly.pdbx_strand_id
1 'polypeptide(L)'
;MKKYISALLLLLIVFAWSRSLPQYTTPKQGITNLPTLVYLGEGANTYTNDPGWDFIVKRSNPFALAFEPGPTYTASATDRVWRSQGTGSAPPAAFHNDTVFGTVRAGCIVRYVAIDDDVDGRFNSFFLNGTLLHTIAEGMVSTGEFVIPSDGELSYEANDSIGMYLDVCGTSNNNTPTPNPTDTPPANPTETPTSEPSASATPTSTQTSTPNPLITPTQTPTLDPLVTPTQTPTLDPPPTPTPTT
;
A
#
# COMPACT_ATOMS: atom_id res chain seq x y z
N MET A 1 -2.67 -69.68 44.30
CA MET A 1 -1.93 -69.99 43.05
C MET A 1 -2.68 -69.28 41.92
N LYS A 2 -2.22 -68.27 41.18
CA LYS A 2 -0.91 -67.74 40.81
C LYS A 2 -0.96 -66.19 40.84
N LYS A 3 0.19 -65.57 41.14
CA LYS A 3 0.49 -64.13 41.12
C LYS A 3 0.87 -63.67 39.70
N TYR A 4 1.02 -62.35 39.52
CA TYR A 4 1.87 -61.52 38.62
C TYR A 4 1.01 -60.37 38.04
N ILE A 5 0.98 -59.18 38.67
CA ILE A 5 1.98 -58.09 38.77
C ILE A 5 1.92 -57.09 37.60
N SER A 6 1.55 -55.86 37.96
CA SER A 6 1.94 -54.53 37.45
C SER A 6 1.98 -54.23 35.95
N ALA A 7 1.12 -53.28 35.55
CA ALA A 7 1.55 -52.15 34.73
C ALA A 7 0.81 -50.88 35.19
N LEU A 8 1.55 -50.02 35.89
CA LEU A 8 1.20 -48.66 36.26
C LEU A 8 1.99 -47.75 35.31
N LEU A 9 1.35 -46.93 34.47
CA LEU A 9 1.85 -45.57 34.15
C LEU A 9 0.91 -44.74 33.25
N LEU A 10 0.63 -43.53 33.75
CA LEU A 10 0.50 -42.22 33.08
C LEU A 10 -0.31 -42.05 31.78
N LEU A 11 -1.41 -41.30 31.94
CA LEU A 11 -1.63 -39.93 31.43
C LEU A 11 -1.40 -39.64 29.93
N LEU A 12 -2.49 -39.29 29.22
CA LEU A 12 -2.58 -38.09 28.36
C LEU A 12 -4.04 -37.90 27.91
N ILE A 13 -4.78 -37.06 28.64
CA ILE A 13 -6.01 -36.45 28.12
C ILE A 13 -5.56 -35.35 27.17
N VAL A 14 -5.56 -35.63 25.86
CA VAL A 14 -5.39 -34.61 24.84
C VAL A 14 -6.71 -33.83 24.76
N PHE A 15 -6.83 -32.76 25.53
CA PHE A 15 -7.79 -31.70 25.23
C PHE A 15 -7.32 -31.02 23.95
N ALA A 16 -7.77 -31.53 22.81
CA ALA A 16 -7.66 -30.83 21.55
C ALA A 16 -8.54 -29.57 21.65
N TRP A 17 -7.92 -28.46 22.03
CA TRP A 17 -8.46 -27.13 21.75
C TRP A 17 -8.47 -27.00 20.22
N SER A 18 -9.60 -27.35 19.60
CA SER A 18 -9.87 -26.97 18.22
C SER A 18 -10.07 -25.46 18.21
N ARG A 19 -8.96 -24.71 18.19
CA ARG A 19 -8.98 -23.35 17.67
C ARG A 19 -9.39 -23.50 16.22
N SER A 20 -10.65 -23.19 15.94
CA SER A 20 -11.14 -22.99 14.59
C SER A 20 -10.14 -22.08 13.90
N LEU A 21 -9.35 -22.62 12.96
CA LEU A 21 -8.59 -21.78 12.06
C LEU A 21 -9.59 -20.78 11.45
N PRO A 22 -9.25 -19.48 11.34
CA PRO A 22 -10.08 -18.56 10.59
C PRO A 22 -10.30 -19.20 9.23
N GLN A 23 -11.56 -19.50 8.92
CA GLN A 23 -11.89 -19.97 7.59
C GLN A 23 -11.59 -18.81 6.67
N TYR A 24 -10.45 -18.85 5.98
CA TYR A 24 -10.21 -18.04 4.81
C TYR A 24 -11.26 -18.45 3.79
N THR A 25 -12.41 -17.78 3.84
CA THR A 25 -13.44 -17.91 2.82
C THR A 25 -12.78 -17.55 1.50
N THR A 26 -12.75 -18.50 0.58
CA THR A 26 -12.31 -18.25 -0.79
C THR A 26 -13.08 -17.02 -1.31
N PRO A 27 -12.40 -15.94 -1.74
CA PRO A 27 -13.08 -14.75 -2.23
C PRO A 27 -14.05 -15.16 -3.34
N LYS A 28 -15.24 -14.56 -3.35
CA LYS A 28 -16.25 -14.78 -4.37
C LYS A 28 -15.75 -14.13 -5.66
N GLN A 29 -14.91 -14.84 -6.40
CA GLN A 29 -14.29 -14.37 -7.65
C GLN A 29 -15.36 -14.18 -8.73
N GLY A 30 -15.21 -13.12 -9.54
CA GLY A 30 -16.11 -12.82 -10.67
C GLY A 30 -17.28 -11.89 -10.34
N ILE A 31 -17.06 -10.86 -9.52
CA ILE A 31 -18.04 -9.78 -9.38
C ILE A 31 -18.14 -9.05 -10.73
N THR A 32 -19.35 -9.01 -11.31
CA THR A 32 -19.60 -8.40 -12.63
C THR A 32 -19.04 -6.98 -12.68
N ASN A 33 -18.29 -6.65 -13.72
CA ASN A 33 -17.62 -5.37 -13.97
C ASN A 33 -16.39 -5.04 -13.11
N LEU A 34 -15.86 -5.98 -12.33
CA LEU A 34 -14.58 -5.83 -11.61
C LEU A 34 -13.56 -6.87 -12.09
N PRO A 35 -12.24 -6.59 -11.98
CA PRO A 35 -11.21 -7.54 -12.38
C PRO A 35 -11.26 -8.82 -11.57
N THR A 36 -10.67 -9.86 -12.16
CA THR A 36 -10.17 -10.97 -11.37
C THR A 36 -8.73 -10.69 -10.94
N LEU A 37 -8.46 -10.74 -9.63
CA LEU A 37 -7.13 -10.56 -9.06
C LEU A 37 -6.67 -11.83 -8.34
N VAL A 38 -5.40 -12.19 -8.52
CA VAL A 38 -4.76 -13.30 -7.80
C VAL A 38 -3.36 -12.88 -7.38
N TYR A 39 -3.07 -12.98 -6.08
CA TYR A 39 -1.73 -12.75 -5.56
C TYR A 39 -0.77 -13.85 -6.01
N LEU A 40 0.39 -13.47 -6.54
CA LEU A 40 1.41 -14.38 -7.04
C LEU A 40 2.59 -14.53 -6.09
N GLY A 41 2.95 -13.46 -5.38
CA GLY A 41 4.07 -13.48 -4.43
C GLY A 41 4.76 -12.14 -4.26
N GLU A 42 5.84 -12.17 -3.48
CA GLU A 42 6.70 -11.03 -3.16
C GLU A 42 8.16 -11.36 -3.50
N GLY A 43 8.91 -10.33 -3.86
CA GLY A 43 10.36 -10.39 -4.01
C GLY A 43 10.84 -10.75 -5.40
N ALA A 44 12.17 -10.87 -5.51
CA ALA A 44 12.85 -11.00 -6.79
C ALA A 44 12.52 -12.34 -7.45
N ASN A 45 11.65 -12.30 -8.47
CA ASN A 45 11.20 -13.47 -9.21
C ASN A 45 10.71 -13.07 -10.61
N THR A 46 10.57 -14.04 -11.51
CA THR A 46 9.91 -13.82 -12.81
C THR A 46 8.58 -14.54 -12.82
N TYR A 47 7.51 -13.78 -13.02
CA TYR A 47 6.14 -14.28 -13.12
C TYR A 47 5.75 -14.36 -14.59
N THR A 48 5.04 -15.43 -14.97
CA THR A 48 4.49 -15.60 -16.31
C THR A 48 3.02 -15.99 -16.22
N ASN A 49 2.17 -15.28 -16.96
CA ASN A 49 0.75 -15.51 -17.05
C ASN A 49 0.35 -16.13 -18.40
N ASP A 50 -0.84 -16.74 -18.42
CA ASP A 50 -1.53 -17.10 -19.66
C ASP A 50 -1.94 -15.85 -20.46
N PRO A 51 -2.16 -15.96 -21.78
CA PRO A 51 -2.65 -14.85 -22.60
C PRO A 51 -3.92 -14.20 -22.03
N GLY A 52 -3.97 -12.86 -22.06
CA GLY A 52 -5.11 -12.08 -21.57
C GLY A 52 -5.07 -11.72 -20.09
N TRP A 53 -3.96 -12.00 -19.41
CA TRP A 53 -3.68 -11.57 -18.04
C TRP A 53 -2.51 -10.59 -18.01
N ASP A 54 -2.67 -9.55 -17.22
CA ASP A 54 -1.65 -8.54 -16.93
C ASP A 54 -1.22 -8.64 -15.46
N PHE A 55 -0.30 -7.77 -15.04
CA PHE A 55 0.18 -7.71 -13.67
C PHE A 55 -0.19 -6.38 -13.02
N ILE A 56 -0.53 -6.44 -11.74
CA ILE A 56 -0.56 -5.30 -10.85
C ILE A 56 0.60 -5.47 -9.87
N VAL A 57 1.41 -4.43 -9.71
CA VAL A 57 2.64 -4.48 -8.92
C VAL A 57 2.62 -3.38 -7.88
N LYS A 58 2.72 -3.76 -6.60
CA LYS A 58 2.94 -2.80 -5.52
C LYS A 58 4.42 -2.51 -5.38
N ARG A 59 4.74 -1.23 -5.34
CA ARG A 59 6.07 -0.69 -5.10
C ARG A 59 6.03 0.09 -3.80
N SER A 60 6.99 -0.13 -2.90
CA SER A 60 6.91 0.37 -1.52
C SER A 60 7.53 1.76 -1.31
N ASN A 61 8.28 2.30 -2.28
CA ASN A 61 8.96 3.60 -2.12
C ASN A 61 9.15 4.36 -3.45
N PRO A 62 8.29 5.35 -3.76
CA PRO A 62 7.06 5.68 -3.05
C PRO A 62 6.01 4.57 -3.20
N PHE A 63 5.05 4.51 -2.27
CA PHE A 63 3.93 3.58 -2.38
C PHE A 63 3.14 3.86 -3.67
N ALA A 64 3.08 2.88 -4.55
CA ALA A 64 2.32 2.94 -5.79
C ALA A 64 1.86 1.54 -6.22
N LEU A 65 0.77 1.51 -6.97
CA LEU A 65 0.33 0.35 -7.74
C LEU A 65 0.55 0.63 -9.23
N ALA A 66 1.39 -0.19 -9.84
CA ALA A 66 1.71 -0.11 -11.26
C ALA A 66 0.97 -1.19 -12.03
N PHE A 67 0.52 -0.84 -13.24
CA PHE A 67 0.06 -1.80 -14.23
C PHE A 67 1.24 -2.20 -15.10
N GLU A 68 1.48 -3.50 -15.23
CA GLU A 68 2.53 -4.05 -16.07
C GLU A 68 1.89 -5.06 -17.04
N PRO A 69 2.04 -4.87 -18.36
CA PRO A 69 1.40 -5.74 -19.33
C PRO A 69 1.97 -7.16 -19.27
N GLY A 70 1.12 -8.15 -19.51
CA GLY A 70 1.54 -9.54 -19.65
C GLY A 70 2.34 -9.82 -20.94
N PRO A 71 2.83 -11.07 -21.11
CA PRO A 71 2.61 -12.22 -20.25
C PRO A 71 3.67 -12.39 -19.16
N THR A 72 4.80 -11.68 -19.20
CA THR A 72 5.92 -11.89 -18.27
C THR A 72 6.31 -10.61 -17.57
N TYR A 73 6.57 -10.70 -16.26
CA TYR A 73 7.08 -9.60 -15.44
C TYR A 73 8.22 -10.10 -14.54
N THR A 74 9.34 -9.38 -14.53
CA THR A 74 10.46 -9.63 -13.62
C THR A 74 10.42 -8.63 -12.47
N ALA A 75 10.12 -9.14 -11.28
CA ALA A 75 9.93 -8.38 -10.07
C ALA A 75 11.25 -8.01 -9.38
N SER A 76 11.26 -6.83 -8.75
CA SER A 76 12.32 -6.41 -7.83
C SER A 76 12.22 -7.15 -6.49
N ALA A 77 13.24 -7.00 -5.64
CA ALA A 77 13.27 -7.62 -4.31
C ALA A 77 12.16 -7.14 -3.35
N THR A 78 11.52 -5.99 -3.63
CA THR A 78 10.46 -5.40 -2.80
C THR A 78 9.10 -5.39 -3.48
N ASP A 79 9.00 -5.91 -4.69
CA ASP A 79 7.74 -5.91 -5.42
C ASP A 79 6.81 -6.98 -4.84
N ARG A 80 5.54 -6.61 -4.65
CA ARG A 80 4.45 -7.58 -4.50
C ARG A 80 3.66 -7.62 -5.79
N VAL A 81 3.35 -8.83 -6.27
CA VAL A 81 2.82 -9.04 -7.61
C VAL A 81 1.50 -9.77 -7.56
N TRP A 82 0.52 -9.23 -8.27
CA TRP A 82 -0.76 -9.85 -8.57
C TRP A 82 -0.89 -10.01 -10.07
N ARG A 83 -1.60 -11.05 -10.52
CA ARG A 83 -2.14 -11.07 -11.88
C ARG A 83 -3.55 -10.52 -11.89
N SER A 84 -3.87 -9.77 -12.95
CA SER A 84 -5.18 -9.15 -13.18
C SER A 84 -5.73 -9.54 -14.55
N GLN A 85 -7.04 -9.73 -14.61
CA GLN A 85 -7.77 -9.85 -15.86
C GLN A 85 -8.95 -8.86 -15.88
N GLY A 86 -9.02 -8.03 -16.92
CA GLY A 86 -10.19 -7.18 -17.20
C GLY A 86 -10.09 -5.68 -16.87
N THR A 87 -8.93 -5.16 -16.44
CA THR A 87 -8.81 -3.73 -16.06
C THR A 87 -7.99 -2.84 -16.98
N GLY A 88 -6.97 -3.38 -17.66
CA GLY A 88 -6.03 -2.60 -18.49
C GLY A 88 -5.33 -1.44 -17.74
N SER A 89 -5.42 -1.38 -16.41
CA SER A 89 -4.90 -0.32 -15.55
C SER A 89 -4.84 -0.78 -14.10
N ALA A 90 -3.98 -0.15 -13.30
CA ALA A 90 -3.90 -0.36 -11.86
C ALA A 90 -4.98 0.46 -11.14
N PRO A 91 -5.44 0.01 -9.96
CA PRO A 91 -6.34 0.84 -9.17
C PRO A 91 -5.54 1.97 -8.51
N PRO A 92 -6.21 3.05 -8.07
CA PRO A 92 -5.56 4.07 -7.25
C PRO A 92 -4.95 3.46 -5.99
N ALA A 93 -3.75 3.92 -5.66
CA ALA A 93 -3.07 3.60 -4.41
C ALA A 93 -3.50 4.58 -3.32
N ALA A 94 -3.84 4.07 -2.13
CA ALA A 94 -4.33 4.82 -0.98
C ALA A 94 -3.59 4.35 0.29
N PHE A 95 -3.14 5.30 1.12
CA PHE A 95 -2.43 5.03 2.37
C PHE A 95 -2.71 6.14 3.38
N HIS A 96 -3.27 5.79 4.54
CA HIS A 96 -3.69 6.72 5.59
C HIS A 96 -4.41 7.96 5.02
N ASN A 97 -5.45 7.71 4.21
CA ASN A 97 -6.21 8.76 3.58
C ASN A 97 -7.71 8.48 3.56
N ASP A 98 -8.47 9.57 3.46
CA ASP A 98 -9.92 9.54 3.29
C ASP A 98 -10.29 9.93 1.86
N THR A 99 -11.26 9.22 1.30
CA THR A 99 -11.82 9.49 -0.02
C THR A 99 -13.33 9.64 0.08
N VAL A 100 -13.87 10.74 -0.48
CA VAL A 100 -15.31 10.93 -0.62
C VAL A 100 -15.72 10.59 -2.04
N PHE A 101 -16.63 9.63 -2.19
CA PHE A 101 -17.18 9.25 -3.50
C PHE A 101 -18.43 10.07 -3.88
N GLY A 102 -19.00 10.78 -2.91
CA GLY A 102 -20.17 11.63 -3.08
C GLY A 102 -21.47 10.92 -2.73
N THR A 103 -22.58 11.47 -3.20
CA THR A 103 -23.92 11.04 -2.81
C THR A 103 -24.35 9.73 -3.48
N VAL A 104 -24.88 8.80 -2.68
CA VAL A 104 -25.42 7.51 -3.10
C VAL A 104 -26.88 7.36 -2.66
N ARG A 105 -27.63 6.47 -3.33
CA ARG A 105 -29.04 6.20 -3.02
C ARG A 105 -29.22 4.88 -2.29
N ALA A 106 -30.22 4.83 -1.43
CA ALA A 106 -30.68 3.62 -0.77
C ALA A 106 -30.97 2.51 -1.80
N GLY A 107 -30.56 1.29 -1.47
CA GLY A 107 -30.76 0.11 -2.32
C GLY A 107 -29.75 -0.03 -3.46
N CYS A 108 -28.87 0.96 -3.71
CA CYS A 108 -27.75 0.75 -4.62
C CYS A 108 -26.73 -0.23 -4.00
N ILE A 109 -25.95 -0.88 -4.86
CA ILE A 109 -24.95 -1.86 -4.45
C ILE A 109 -23.56 -1.29 -4.71
N VAL A 110 -22.68 -1.43 -3.72
CA VAL A 110 -21.24 -1.15 -3.84
C VAL A 110 -20.50 -2.48 -3.89
N ARG A 111 -19.57 -2.61 -4.83
CA ARG A 111 -18.72 -3.78 -5.05
C ARG A 111 -17.27 -3.38 -5.10
N TYR A 112 -16.39 -4.21 -4.57
CA TYR A 112 -14.97 -3.97 -4.64
C TYR A 112 -14.14 -5.22 -4.84
N VAL A 113 -12.97 -5.02 -5.44
CA VAL A 113 -11.81 -5.92 -5.37
C VAL A 113 -10.63 -5.09 -4.89
N ALA A 114 -10.15 -5.41 -3.70
CA ALA A 114 -9.07 -4.72 -3.01
C ALA A 114 -7.78 -5.55 -3.04
N ILE A 115 -6.67 -4.84 -3.15
CA ILE A 115 -5.30 -5.33 -2.99
C ILE A 115 -4.77 -4.77 -1.68
N ASP A 116 -4.29 -5.64 -0.80
CA ASP A 116 -3.67 -5.26 0.47
C ASP A 116 -2.21 -5.73 0.54
N ASP A 117 -1.39 -5.14 1.41
CA ASP A 117 -0.01 -5.58 1.60
C ASP A 117 0.12 -6.87 2.38
N ASP A 118 -0.63 -6.98 3.46
CA ASP A 118 -0.40 -7.96 4.51
C ASP A 118 -1.67 -8.16 5.34
N VAL A 119 -1.50 -8.79 6.50
CA VAL A 119 -2.56 -9.05 7.47
C VAL A 119 -1.99 -8.68 8.82
N ASP A 120 -2.24 -7.46 9.25
CA ASP A 120 -1.64 -6.87 10.45
C ASP A 120 -2.63 -6.13 11.36
N GLY A 121 -3.92 -6.19 11.04
CA GLY A 121 -5.02 -5.60 11.80
C GLY A 121 -5.37 -4.17 11.39
N ARG A 122 -4.76 -3.61 10.34
CA ARG A 122 -5.16 -2.31 9.78
C ARG A 122 -6.31 -2.49 8.80
N PHE A 123 -7.51 -2.18 9.28
CA PHE A 123 -8.71 -2.31 8.47
C PHE A 123 -9.02 -1.07 7.64
N ASN A 124 -9.46 -1.33 6.41
CA ASN A 124 -9.96 -0.31 5.50
C ASN A 124 -11.51 -0.34 5.50
N SER A 125 -12.16 0.83 5.57
CA SER A 125 -13.61 0.88 5.85
C SER A 125 -14.36 1.91 5.02
N PHE A 126 -15.60 1.60 4.69
CA PHE A 126 -16.57 2.52 4.09
C PHE A 126 -17.47 3.11 5.16
N PHE A 127 -17.85 4.37 4.96
CA PHE A 127 -18.73 5.12 5.84
C PHE A 127 -19.86 5.74 5.04
N LEU A 128 -21.03 5.87 5.67
CA LEU A 128 -22.17 6.59 5.15
C LEU A 128 -22.51 7.72 6.10
N ASN A 129 -22.42 8.97 5.62
CA ASN A 129 -22.58 10.17 6.46
C ASN A 129 -21.67 10.12 7.71
N GLY A 130 -20.44 9.62 7.57
CA GLY A 130 -19.48 9.47 8.66
C GLY A 130 -19.74 8.32 9.63
N THR A 131 -20.79 7.52 9.43
CA THR A 131 -21.04 6.31 10.24
C THR A 131 -20.46 5.08 9.55
N LEU A 132 -19.73 4.24 10.29
CA LEU A 132 -19.17 2.99 9.76
C LEU A 132 -20.29 2.16 9.11
N LEU A 133 -20.10 1.87 7.82
CA LEU A 133 -21.06 1.10 7.02
C LEU A 133 -20.53 -0.30 6.74
N HIS A 134 -19.27 -0.43 6.32
CA HIS A 134 -18.69 -1.71 5.90
C HIS A 134 -17.19 -1.73 6.14
N THR A 135 -16.65 -2.84 6.63
CA THR A 135 -15.21 -3.05 6.80
C THR A 135 -14.73 -4.10 5.80
N ILE A 136 -13.65 -3.77 5.08
CA ILE A 136 -13.00 -4.70 4.16
C ILE A 136 -12.27 -5.77 4.97
N ALA A 137 -12.49 -7.04 4.64
CA ALA A 137 -11.75 -8.15 5.22
C ALA A 137 -10.26 -8.05 4.82
N GLU A 138 -9.35 -8.41 5.70
CA GLU A 138 -7.91 -8.43 5.42
C GLU A 138 -7.53 -9.56 4.44
N GLY A 139 -6.45 -9.33 3.71
CA GLY A 139 -5.82 -10.33 2.85
C GLY A 139 -5.26 -9.72 1.57
N MET A 140 -4.29 -10.41 0.96
CA MET A 140 -3.62 -9.94 -0.25
C MET A 140 -4.58 -9.59 -1.41
N VAL A 141 -5.74 -10.26 -1.46
CA VAL A 141 -6.87 -9.90 -2.32
C VAL A 141 -8.16 -10.09 -1.54
N SER A 142 -8.96 -9.03 -1.45
CA SER A 142 -10.24 -9.04 -0.77
C SER A 142 -11.36 -8.59 -1.71
N THR A 143 -12.43 -9.37 -1.79
CA THR A 143 -13.60 -9.05 -2.61
C THR A 143 -14.82 -8.88 -1.72
N GLY A 144 -15.69 -7.92 -2.02
CA GLY A 144 -16.92 -7.77 -1.27
C GLY A 144 -17.99 -6.98 -1.99
N GLU A 145 -19.19 -7.05 -1.42
CA GLU A 145 -20.38 -6.35 -1.88
C GLU A 145 -21.23 -5.96 -0.67
N PHE A 146 -21.80 -4.76 -0.68
CA PHE A 146 -22.79 -4.33 0.32
C PHE A 146 -23.84 -3.40 -0.30
N VAL A 147 -25.01 -3.35 0.34
CA VAL A 147 -26.14 -2.51 -0.08
C VAL A 147 -26.14 -1.21 0.73
N ILE A 148 -26.38 -0.09 0.07
CA ILE A 148 -26.55 1.21 0.73
C ILE A 148 -27.91 1.22 1.48
N PRO A 149 -27.92 1.40 2.81
CA PRO A 149 -29.14 1.29 3.62
C PRO A 149 -30.07 2.51 3.51
N SER A 150 -29.50 3.69 3.25
CA SER A 150 -30.23 4.96 3.13
C SER A 150 -29.48 5.92 2.20
N ASP A 151 -30.18 6.93 1.68
CA ASP A 151 -29.52 8.01 0.93
C ASP A 151 -28.48 8.72 1.82
N GLY A 152 -27.34 9.10 1.23
CA GLY A 152 -26.27 9.77 1.97
C GLY A 152 -24.99 9.96 1.17
N GLU A 153 -23.95 10.48 1.82
CA GLU A 153 -22.61 10.61 1.27
C GLU A 153 -21.78 9.37 1.64
N LEU A 154 -21.24 8.70 0.61
CA LEU A 154 -20.35 7.57 0.77
C LEU A 154 -18.90 8.05 0.81
N SER A 155 -18.17 7.62 1.84
CA SER A 155 -16.72 7.82 1.95
C SER A 155 -16.01 6.52 2.30
N TYR A 156 -14.68 6.57 2.20
CA TYR A 156 -13.79 5.45 2.46
C TYR A 156 -12.52 5.94 3.15
N GLU A 157 -12.10 5.20 4.17
CA GLU A 157 -10.87 5.40 4.93
C GLU A 157 -9.92 4.25 4.61
N ALA A 158 -8.77 4.58 4.03
CA ALA A 158 -7.64 3.67 3.87
C ALA A 158 -6.73 3.82 5.09
N ASN A 159 -6.69 2.80 5.95
CA ASN A 159 -5.78 2.77 7.08
C ASN A 159 -4.55 1.88 6.82
N ASP A 160 -4.48 1.28 5.63
CA ASP A 160 -3.34 0.52 5.11
C ASP A 160 -2.94 0.98 3.69
N SER A 161 -1.91 0.37 3.10
CA SER A 161 -1.39 0.62 1.76
C SER A 161 -2.16 -0.23 0.75
N ILE A 162 -3.38 0.20 0.49
CA ILE A 162 -4.38 -0.50 -0.30
C ILE A 162 -4.51 0.08 -1.70
N GLY A 163 -4.96 -0.75 -2.64
CA GLY A 163 -5.59 -0.27 -3.86
C GLY A 163 -6.88 -1.01 -4.14
N MET A 164 -7.84 -0.30 -4.71
CA MET A 164 -9.19 -0.84 -4.85
C MET A 164 -9.79 -0.52 -6.21
N TYR A 165 -10.27 -1.56 -6.88
CA TYR A 165 -11.23 -1.42 -7.97
C TYR A 165 -12.62 -1.36 -7.39
N LEU A 166 -13.38 -0.33 -7.75
CA LEU A 166 -14.66 -0.02 -7.13
C LEU A 166 -15.75 0.16 -8.18
N ASP A 167 -16.87 -0.50 -7.97
CA ASP A 167 -18.15 -0.23 -8.63
C ASP A 167 -19.12 0.33 -7.59
N VAL A 168 -19.38 1.64 -7.67
CA VAL A 168 -20.32 2.34 -6.80
C VAL A 168 -21.64 2.50 -7.55
N CYS A 169 -22.68 1.81 -7.13
CA CYS A 169 -24.01 1.93 -7.70
C CYS A 169 -24.09 1.69 -9.23
N GLY A 170 -23.22 0.85 -9.81
CA GLY A 170 -23.13 0.63 -11.26
C GLY A 170 -22.18 1.58 -12.00
N THR A 171 -21.46 2.44 -11.28
CA THR A 171 -20.41 3.31 -11.83
C THR A 171 -19.03 2.83 -11.40
N SER A 172 -18.20 2.47 -12.37
CA SER A 172 -16.81 2.07 -12.13
C SER A 172 -15.98 3.31 -11.78
N ASN A 173 -15.62 3.45 -10.51
CA ASN A 173 -14.82 4.57 -10.02
C ASN A 173 -13.36 4.13 -9.92
N ASN A 174 -12.63 4.20 -11.04
CA ASN A 174 -11.16 4.00 -11.04
C ASN A 174 -10.38 5.32 -10.94
N ASN A 175 -11.06 6.41 -10.58
CA ASN A 175 -10.45 7.73 -10.52
C ASN A 175 -9.56 7.82 -9.27
N THR A 176 -8.33 8.32 -9.48
CA THR A 176 -7.40 8.68 -8.42
C THR A 176 -8.11 9.57 -7.39
N PRO A 177 -8.11 9.21 -6.10
CA PRO A 177 -8.78 10.01 -5.09
C PRO A 177 -8.22 11.42 -5.07
N THR A 178 -9.09 12.42 -5.00
CA THR A 178 -8.68 13.78 -4.65
C THR A 178 -8.33 13.75 -3.17
N PRO A 179 -7.05 13.90 -2.77
CA PRO A 179 -6.72 13.90 -1.35
C PRO A 179 -7.45 15.07 -0.69
N ASN A 180 -8.23 14.78 0.35
CA ASN A 180 -8.61 15.82 1.30
C ASN A 180 -7.32 16.24 2.03
N PRO A 181 -6.96 17.54 2.11
CA PRO A 181 -5.73 17.95 2.77
C PRO A 181 -5.77 17.55 4.24
N THR A 182 -4.99 16.53 4.61
CA THR A 182 -4.75 16.20 6.01
C THR A 182 -3.85 17.28 6.60
N ASP A 183 -4.30 17.95 7.67
CA ASP A 183 -3.51 18.90 8.46
C ASP A 183 -2.27 18.19 9.03
N THR A 184 -1.19 18.17 8.25
CA THR A 184 0.10 17.69 8.73
C THR A 184 0.72 18.83 9.54
N PRO A 185 0.90 18.69 10.87
CA PRO A 185 1.54 19.74 11.66
C PRO A 185 2.96 19.99 11.10
N PRO A 186 3.38 21.26 10.94
CA PRO A 186 4.70 21.56 10.40
C PRO A 186 5.78 20.93 11.28
N ALA A 187 6.71 20.20 10.64
CA ALA A 187 7.84 19.60 11.32
C ALA A 187 8.58 20.67 12.12
N ASN A 188 8.59 20.51 13.45
CA ASN A 188 9.37 21.35 14.34
C ASN A 188 10.86 21.14 13.98
N PRO A 189 11.61 22.18 13.55
CA PRO A 189 13.02 22.02 13.27
C PRO A 189 13.72 21.61 14.57
N THR A 190 14.26 20.39 14.57
CA THR A 190 15.12 19.91 15.65
C THR A 190 16.44 20.67 15.53
N GLU A 191 16.64 21.70 16.34
CA GLU A 191 17.93 22.36 16.45
C GLU A 191 18.95 21.38 17.03
N THR A 192 19.95 21.03 16.21
CA THR A 192 21.12 20.28 16.64
C THR A 192 21.96 21.19 17.57
N PRO A 193 22.18 20.85 18.85
CA PRO A 193 23.00 21.68 19.72
C PRO A 193 24.44 21.63 19.24
N THR A 194 24.95 22.77 18.78
CA THR A 194 26.36 22.93 18.41
C THR A 194 27.16 23.08 19.70
N SER A 195 28.16 22.22 19.85
CA SER A 195 29.07 22.15 20.99
C SER A 195 29.76 23.48 21.30
N GLU A 196 29.66 23.88 22.57
CA GLU A 196 30.44 24.92 23.24
C GLU A 196 31.95 24.67 23.14
N PRO A 197 32.76 25.72 23.00
CA PRO A 197 33.83 25.85 23.99
C PRO A 197 34.12 27.28 24.47
N SER A 198 34.59 27.29 25.72
CA SER A 198 35.59 28.17 26.32
C SER A 198 35.11 29.47 26.97
N ALA A 199 35.09 29.41 28.30
CA ALA A 199 35.13 30.54 29.20
C ALA A 199 36.27 31.52 28.89
N SER A 200 35.95 32.81 28.95
CA SER A 200 36.81 33.83 29.56
C SER A 200 35.94 35.01 30.00
N ALA A 201 36.01 35.32 31.29
CA ALA A 201 35.18 36.33 31.93
C ALA A 201 35.82 37.73 31.84
N THR A 202 35.04 38.73 31.44
CA THR A 202 35.16 40.11 31.96
C THR A 202 33.80 40.83 31.85
N PRO A 203 33.16 41.24 32.95
CA PRO A 203 31.92 42.00 32.88
C PRO A 203 32.23 43.51 32.74
N THR A 204 31.67 44.13 31.70
CA THR A 204 31.53 45.59 31.66
C THR A 204 30.08 45.90 31.33
N SER A 205 29.38 46.51 32.29
CA SER A 205 27.98 46.92 32.17
C SER A 205 27.80 47.99 31.10
N THR A 206 26.82 47.85 30.21
CA THR A 206 26.03 49.01 29.75
C THR A 206 24.65 48.55 29.29
N GLN A 207 23.62 49.11 29.93
CA GLN A 207 22.22 49.02 29.49
C GLN A 207 22.05 49.73 28.14
N THR A 208 21.24 49.20 27.24
CA THR A 208 20.05 49.84 26.62
C THR A 208 19.68 49.22 25.27
N SER A 209 18.39 49.35 24.96
CA SER A 209 17.71 49.24 23.66
C SER A 209 17.22 47.87 23.18
N THR A 210 15.90 47.74 23.25
CA THR A 210 15.01 46.88 22.47
C THR A 210 15.23 47.06 20.96
N PRO A 211 15.21 45.96 20.20
CA PRO A 211 14.52 46.00 18.91
C PRO A 211 13.60 44.78 18.68
N ASN A 212 12.45 45.10 18.10
CA ASN A 212 11.43 44.21 17.56
C ASN A 212 11.97 43.49 16.30
N PRO A 213 12.03 42.15 16.23
CA PRO A 213 12.35 41.48 14.98
C PRO A 213 11.11 41.41 14.07
N LEU A 214 11.16 42.20 13.01
CA LEU A 214 10.34 42.06 11.80
C LEU A 214 10.77 40.78 11.08
N ILE A 215 9.97 39.71 11.17
CA ILE A 215 10.14 38.52 10.34
C ILE A 215 9.76 38.89 8.89
N THR A 216 10.73 38.85 7.98
CA THR A 216 10.54 38.98 6.53
C THR A 216 10.81 37.61 5.92
N PRO A 217 9.99 37.12 4.96
CA PRO A 217 10.02 35.71 4.54
C PRO A 217 11.32 35.32 3.81
N THR A 218 11.86 34.17 4.21
CA THR A 218 13.03 33.52 3.63
C THR A 218 12.72 32.99 2.22
N GLN A 219 13.61 33.29 1.28
CA GLN A 219 13.54 32.85 -0.11
C GLN A 219 13.66 31.31 -0.24
N THR A 220 12.82 30.74 -1.10
CA THR A 220 12.85 29.34 -1.52
C THR A 220 14.14 29.03 -2.28
N PRO A 221 14.93 28.00 -1.93
CA PRO A 221 16.05 27.57 -2.76
C PRO A 221 15.54 26.78 -3.98
N THR A 222 15.81 27.31 -5.17
CA THR A 222 15.69 26.58 -6.44
C THR A 222 16.82 25.55 -6.50
N LEU A 223 16.48 24.27 -6.49
CA LEU A 223 17.44 23.20 -6.76
C LEU A 223 17.57 23.04 -8.28
N ASP A 224 18.74 23.41 -8.82
CA ASP A 224 19.16 23.02 -10.17
C ASP A 224 19.49 21.51 -10.20
N PRO A 225 18.93 20.73 -11.13
CA PRO A 225 19.38 19.36 -11.32
C PRO A 225 20.68 19.34 -12.14
N LEU A 226 21.75 18.86 -11.50
CA LEU A 226 23.00 18.47 -12.15
C LEU A 226 22.74 17.23 -13.02
N VAL A 227 22.66 17.43 -14.34
CA VAL A 227 22.65 16.32 -15.31
C VAL A 227 24.08 15.99 -15.69
N THR A 228 24.57 14.82 -15.30
CA THR A 228 25.83 14.25 -15.80
C THR A 228 25.49 13.19 -16.84
N PRO A 229 25.80 13.38 -18.14
CA PRO A 229 25.60 12.32 -19.13
C PRO A 229 26.68 11.25 -19.00
N THR A 230 26.28 10.03 -18.67
CA THR A 230 27.15 8.84 -18.74
C THR A 230 27.24 8.40 -20.20
N GLN A 231 28.42 8.55 -20.81
CA GLN A 231 28.67 8.00 -22.15
C GLN A 231 28.71 6.46 -22.08
N THR A 232 27.91 5.82 -22.91
CA THR A 232 27.93 4.36 -23.10
C THR A 232 29.06 4.01 -24.08
N PRO A 233 29.97 3.06 -23.77
CA PRO A 233 31.01 2.65 -24.70
C PRO A 233 30.41 1.82 -25.85
N THR A 234 30.69 2.25 -27.08
CA THR A 234 30.37 1.50 -28.31
C THR A 234 31.22 0.23 -28.35
N LEU A 235 30.58 -0.93 -28.40
CA LEU A 235 31.28 -2.21 -28.65
C LEU A 235 31.62 -2.32 -30.15
N ASP A 236 32.88 -2.63 -30.43
CA ASP A 236 33.40 -2.90 -31.77
C ASP A 236 32.76 -4.19 -32.35
N PRO A 237 32.42 -4.26 -33.64
CA PRO A 237 31.84 -5.46 -34.23
C PRO A 237 32.88 -6.60 -34.30
N PRO A 238 32.44 -7.87 -34.17
CA PRO A 238 33.34 -9.01 -34.24
C PRO A 238 33.96 -9.17 -35.65
N PRO A 239 35.18 -9.72 -35.77
CA PRO A 239 35.82 -9.94 -37.06
C PRO A 239 35.06 -10.95 -37.91
N THR A 240 34.89 -10.63 -39.19
CA THR A 240 34.28 -11.49 -40.21
C THR A 240 35.09 -12.78 -40.39
N PRO A 241 34.46 -13.98 -40.42
CA PRO A 241 35.18 -15.23 -40.63
C PRO A 241 35.77 -15.28 -42.05
N THR A 242 37.05 -15.63 -42.13
CA THR A 242 37.75 -15.88 -43.40
C THR A 242 37.29 -17.23 -43.96
N PRO A 243 36.88 -17.32 -45.25
CA PRO A 243 36.55 -18.60 -45.86
C PRO A 243 37.80 -19.47 -45.98
N THR A 244 37.72 -20.69 -45.45
CA THR A 244 38.77 -21.71 -45.64
C THR A 244 38.50 -22.44 -46.96
N THR A 245 39.42 -22.35 -47.91
CA THR A 245 39.52 -23.22 -49.10
C THR A 245 40.03 -24.60 -48.74
#